data_AF-A0A495A3N9-F1
#
_entry.id   AF-A0A495A3N9-F1
#
_cell.length_a   1.000
_cell.length_b   1.000
_cell.length_c   1.000
_cell.angle_alpha   90.00
_cell.angle_beta   90.00
_cell.angle_gamma   90.00
#
_symmetry.space_group_name_H-M   'P 1'
#
loop_
_entity.id
_entity.type
_entity.pdbx_description
1 polymer ?
#
loop_
_entity_poly.entity_id
_entity_poly.type
_entity_poly.pdbx_seq_one_letter_code
_entity_poly.pdbx_strand_id
1 'polypeptide(L)'
;MNSPVTGPVIGVVGGGQLARMMAPAATALGVELRVLAEGPEVSAVPAVRTAPTGDYTELAALRRFAAEVDVLTFDHEHVPTEHLRALEVQGVAVRPGPDALQHAQDKLVMRRAVEKLGLPNPQWAEVRSPEELVAFGERVGWPVVLKTPRGGYDGKGVLTVDDPHAAQSGTAAQWFERSRSADTGQGLLAEEAVPFSRELSAMVARRPSGETVAWPVVESIQVDGVCDEVIAPAPGLDPEIGRAAREAAIRLAQDLGVTGVMAVELFETPGTEAGFAVNELAMRPHNSGHWSMDGAVTGQFEQHLRAVLDWPLGGTDPVAGAAVMKNVLGEENQDLFAAYPEAMAAEPRAKIHTYGKSVRPGRKIGHVNAVGSTHEVQRLRRIATHAAAIVRDGGDHPGSADLTARAVDAPWGAVPAAQSEAPLVGLVMGSDSDWATMRAAAEALEELGIPYEADVVSAHRMPAEMLEYGRTAHERGLRVVIAGAGGAAHLPGMLASVTPLPVIGVPVALKTLDGMDSLLSIVQMPAGVPVATVSINGARNAGLLAARVLGSAPDVAGRELRERLREFAAELAEAAHRKGSALRDTVSRGADSQD
;
A
#
# COMPACT_ATOMS: atom_id res chain seq x y z
N MET A 1 46.86 29.92 -4.42
CA MET A 1 46.24 29.81 -3.09
C MET A 1 44.94 29.05 -3.27
N ASN A 2 44.92 27.75 -2.95
CA ASN A 2 43.67 27.00 -2.86
C ASN A 2 43.06 27.33 -1.50
N SER A 3 42.15 28.32 -1.45
CA SER A 3 41.24 28.42 -0.31
C SER A 3 40.28 27.24 -0.43
N PRO A 4 40.29 26.24 0.47
CA PRO A 4 39.32 25.16 0.40
C PRO A 4 37.94 25.78 0.58
N VAL A 5 37.04 25.53 -0.37
CA VAL A 5 35.61 25.83 -0.18
C VAL A 5 35.11 24.83 0.87
N THR A 6 34.85 25.27 2.09
CA THR A 6 34.27 24.45 3.15
C THR A 6 32.84 24.91 3.40
N GLY A 7 31.87 24.21 2.80
CA GLY A 7 30.46 24.33 3.18
C GLY A 7 30.22 23.74 4.58
N PRO A 8 29.03 23.94 5.17
CA PRO A 8 28.70 23.34 6.45
C PRO A 8 28.65 21.80 6.37
N VAL A 9 28.87 21.16 7.51
CA VAL A 9 28.84 19.71 7.68
C VAL A 9 27.63 19.32 8.53
N ILE A 10 26.70 18.58 7.95
CA ILE A 10 25.56 17.98 8.66
C ILE A 10 25.90 16.54 9.01
N GLY A 11 25.85 16.20 10.28
CA GLY A 11 25.90 14.82 10.76
C GLY A 11 24.51 14.22 10.90
N VAL A 12 24.29 13.05 10.33
CA VAL A 12 23.06 12.27 10.49
C VAL A 12 23.37 11.04 11.33
N VAL A 13 22.63 10.83 12.42
CA VAL A 13 22.71 9.59 13.20
C VAL A 13 21.68 8.60 12.66
N GLY A 14 22.17 7.41 12.30
CA GLY A 14 21.40 6.36 11.65
C GLY A 14 21.63 6.33 10.14
N GLY A 15 21.89 5.14 9.60
CA GLY A 15 22.28 4.94 8.21
C GLY A 15 21.18 4.36 7.31
N GLY A 16 19.91 4.57 7.66
CA GLY A 16 18.76 4.11 6.90
C GLY A 16 18.50 4.89 5.61
N GLN A 17 17.31 4.67 5.04
CA GLN A 17 16.97 5.23 3.73
C GLN A 17 16.73 6.75 3.76
N LEU A 18 16.35 7.32 4.90
CA LEU A 18 16.07 8.76 4.98
C LEU A 18 17.40 9.53 4.92
N ALA A 19 18.42 9.09 5.66
CA ALA A 19 19.79 9.57 5.54
C ALA A 19 20.32 9.43 4.11
N ARG A 20 20.07 8.30 3.44
CA ARG A 20 20.43 8.10 2.02
C ARG A 20 19.79 9.16 1.12
N MET A 21 18.49 9.44 1.32
CA MET A 21 17.75 10.39 0.49
C MET A 21 18.04 11.86 0.82
N MET A 22 18.68 12.15 1.97
CA MET A 22 19.26 13.48 2.24
C MET A 22 20.49 13.76 1.36
N ALA A 23 21.26 12.73 0.99
CA ALA A 23 22.56 12.92 0.33
C ALA A 23 22.50 13.62 -1.04
N PRO A 24 21.54 13.32 -1.96
CA PRO A 24 21.42 14.05 -3.22
C PRO A 24 21.14 15.54 -3.03
N ALA A 25 20.22 15.89 -2.11
CA ALA A 25 19.89 17.28 -1.81
C ALA A 25 21.08 18.02 -1.16
N ALA A 26 21.79 17.37 -0.24
CA ALA A 26 23.00 17.92 0.38
C ALA A 26 24.09 18.19 -0.67
N THR A 27 24.31 17.23 -1.58
CA THR A 27 25.26 17.37 -2.69
C THR A 27 24.88 18.54 -3.61
N ALA A 28 23.61 18.68 -3.97
CA ALA A 28 23.13 19.78 -4.81
C ALA A 28 23.29 21.15 -4.14
N LEU A 29 23.15 21.23 -2.82
CA LEU A 29 23.37 22.44 -2.02
C LEU A 29 24.85 22.74 -1.72
N GLY A 30 25.77 21.83 -2.05
CA GLY A 30 27.19 21.95 -1.66
C GLY A 30 27.45 21.77 -0.16
N VAL A 31 26.55 21.06 0.53
CA VAL A 31 26.64 20.71 1.96
C VAL A 31 27.26 19.34 2.11
N GLU A 32 28.20 19.18 3.05
CA GLU A 32 28.74 17.85 3.35
C GLU A 32 27.80 17.11 4.31
N LEU A 33 27.34 15.92 3.88
CA LEU A 33 26.59 15.01 4.74
C LEU A 33 27.52 13.92 5.27
N ARG A 34 27.58 13.77 6.59
CA ARG A 34 28.24 12.64 7.27
C ARG A 34 27.19 11.77 7.95
N VAL A 35 27.44 10.47 8.02
CA VAL A 35 26.49 9.52 8.62
C VAL A 35 27.17 8.70 9.70
N LEU A 36 26.67 8.75 10.93
CA LEU A 36 27.04 7.76 11.94
C LEU A 36 26.27 6.48 11.64
N ALA A 37 26.92 5.54 10.98
CA ALA A 37 26.32 4.32 10.48
C ALA A 37 26.41 3.19 11.52
N GLU A 38 25.35 2.39 11.63
CA GLU A 38 25.31 1.22 12.52
C GLU A 38 26.18 0.07 11.98
N GLY A 39 26.53 0.12 10.70
CA GLY A 39 27.38 -0.87 10.05
C GLY A 39 27.77 -0.44 8.63
N PRO A 40 28.73 -1.15 7.99
CA PRO A 40 29.26 -0.76 6.68
C PRO A 40 28.28 -1.00 5.52
N GLU A 41 27.24 -1.81 5.71
CA GLU A 41 26.30 -2.22 4.65
C GLU A 41 24.92 -1.52 4.75
N VAL A 42 24.80 -0.49 5.59
CA VAL A 42 23.54 0.25 5.72
C VAL A 42 23.31 1.19 4.53
N SER A 43 22.04 1.50 4.28
CA SER A 43 21.51 2.16 3.08
C SER A 43 22.24 3.46 2.68
N ALA A 44 22.61 4.28 3.66
CA ALA A 44 23.20 5.59 3.45
C ALA A 44 24.72 5.57 3.19
N VAL A 45 25.46 4.55 3.63
CA VAL A 45 26.93 4.46 3.48
C VAL A 45 27.38 4.66 2.02
N PRO A 46 26.82 3.96 1.01
CA PRO A 46 27.25 4.15 -0.38
C PRO A 46 26.84 5.50 -0.98
N ALA A 47 26.00 6.29 -0.30
CA ALA A 47 25.51 7.58 -0.80
C ALA A 47 26.31 8.79 -0.27
N VAL A 48 27.22 8.59 0.70
CA VAL A 48 27.99 9.67 1.32
C VAL A 48 29.49 9.41 1.31
N ARG A 49 30.28 10.48 1.37
CA ARG A 49 31.75 10.41 1.39
C ARG A 49 32.30 9.89 2.72
N THR A 50 31.63 10.19 3.84
CA THR A 50 32.14 9.93 5.19
C THR A 50 31.03 9.36 6.06
N ALA A 51 31.17 8.08 6.40
CA ALA A 51 30.22 7.37 7.25
C ALA A 51 30.94 6.49 8.30
N PRO A 52 31.46 7.07 9.39
CA PRO A 52 32.07 6.27 10.45
C PRO A 52 31.05 5.31 11.06
N THR A 53 31.49 4.09 11.37
CA THR A 53 30.66 3.12 12.09
C THR A 53 30.62 3.47 13.59
N GLY A 54 29.43 3.47 14.19
CA GLY A 54 29.25 3.64 15.62
C GLY A 54 27.85 3.33 16.09
N ASP A 55 27.72 3.10 17.39
CA ASP A 55 26.44 2.82 18.05
C ASP A 55 25.85 4.13 18.60
N TYR A 56 24.63 4.46 18.22
CA TYR A 56 23.93 5.65 18.68
C TYR A 56 23.53 5.59 20.16
N THR A 57 23.55 4.41 20.77
CA THR A 57 23.31 4.22 22.21
C THR A 57 24.55 4.51 23.05
N GLU A 58 25.72 4.70 22.43
CA GLU A 58 26.99 4.99 23.09
C GLU A 58 27.32 6.48 23.01
N LEU A 59 27.17 7.20 24.14
CA LEU A 59 27.46 8.63 24.21
C LEU A 59 28.88 8.99 23.75
N ALA A 60 29.86 8.11 23.97
CA ALA A 60 31.22 8.31 23.50
C ALA A 60 31.33 8.31 21.96
N ALA A 61 30.56 7.45 21.27
CA ALA A 61 30.51 7.43 19.82
C ALA A 61 29.83 8.70 19.27
N LEU A 62 28.69 9.08 19.86
CA LEU A 62 27.99 10.31 19.53
C LEU A 62 28.88 11.55 19.71
N ARG A 63 29.64 11.65 20.80
CA ARG A 63 30.57 12.77 21.04
C ARG A 63 31.68 12.87 20.00
N ARG A 64 32.30 11.72 19.63
CA ARG A 64 33.33 11.71 18.59
C ARG A 64 32.77 12.18 17.26
N PHE A 65 31.57 11.73 16.91
CA PHE A 65 30.90 12.13 15.67
C PHE A 65 30.48 13.60 15.68
N ALA A 66 29.88 14.07 16.78
CA ALA A 66 29.46 15.46 16.97
C ALA A 66 30.61 16.47 16.86
N ALA A 67 31.83 16.07 17.24
CA ALA A 67 33.01 16.92 17.18
C ALA A 67 33.46 17.23 15.73
N GLU A 68 32.94 16.52 14.74
CA GLU A 68 33.33 16.64 13.34
C GLU A 68 32.26 17.31 12.44
N VAL A 69 31.15 17.76 13.02
CA VAL A 69 29.99 18.29 12.29
C VAL A 69 29.50 19.59 12.91
N ASP A 70 28.86 20.45 12.12
CA ASP A 70 28.30 21.72 12.59
C ASP A 70 26.90 21.55 13.21
N VAL A 71 26.17 20.53 12.77
CA VAL A 71 24.82 20.19 13.25
C VAL A 71 24.60 18.69 13.21
N LEU A 72 23.90 18.15 14.21
CA LEU A 72 23.41 16.78 14.24
C LEU A 72 21.91 16.71 13.98
N THR A 73 21.52 15.77 13.12
CA THR A 73 20.13 15.35 12.86
C THR A 73 20.04 13.82 12.79
N PHE A 74 18.86 13.28 12.48
CA PHE A 74 18.54 11.87 12.67
C PHE A 74 17.79 11.26 11.48
N ASP A 75 18.14 10.01 11.17
CA ASP A 75 17.36 9.12 10.29
C ASP A 75 16.19 8.47 11.04
N HIS A 76 16.32 8.28 12.36
CA HIS A 76 15.31 7.64 13.22
C HIS A 76 15.25 8.31 14.61
N GLU A 77 14.16 8.12 15.33
CA GLU A 77 13.90 8.80 16.60
C GLU A 77 14.45 8.06 17.83
N HIS A 78 15.24 7.00 17.66
CA HIS A 78 15.61 6.10 18.78
C HIS A 78 16.86 6.49 19.56
N VAL A 79 17.50 7.61 19.24
CA VAL A 79 18.69 8.06 19.99
C VAL A 79 18.29 8.41 21.44
N PRO A 80 18.99 7.87 22.46
CA PRO A 80 18.61 8.12 23.86
C PRO A 80 18.57 9.61 24.21
N THR A 81 17.46 10.05 24.80
CA THR A 81 17.19 11.46 25.08
C THR A 81 18.25 12.08 25.98
N GLU A 82 18.77 11.33 26.95
CA GLU A 82 19.81 11.75 27.88
C GLU A 82 21.15 12.03 27.18
N HIS A 83 21.46 11.27 26.12
CA HIS A 83 22.67 11.49 25.33
C HIS A 83 22.56 12.78 24.52
N LEU A 84 21.38 13.01 23.92
CA LEU A 84 21.10 14.24 23.18
C LEU A 84 21.20 15.47 24.09
N ARG A 85 20.64 15.42 25.30
CA ARG A 85 20.79 16.49 26.30
C ARG A 85 22.26 16.72 26.67
N ALA A 86 23.04 15.66 26.81
CA ALA A 86 24.47 15.77 27.11
C ALA A 86 25.26 16.44 25.98
N LEU A 87 24.88 16.22 24.71
CA LEU A 87 25.48 16.91 23.57
C LEU A 87 25.07 18.39 23.52
N GLU A 88 23.81 18.72 23.77
CA GLU A 88 23.35 20.12 23.80
C GLU A 88 24.05 20.94 24.89
N VAL A 89 24.25 20.37 26.09
CA VAL A 89 25.02 21.01 27.18
C VAL A 89 26.47 21.28 26.75
N GLN A 90 27.01 20.50 25.81
CA GLN A 90 28.34 20.66 25.24
C GLN A 90 28.38 21.66 24.07
N GLY A 91 27.26 22.30 23.73
CA GLY A 91 27.16 23.30 22.67
C GLY A 91 26.94 22.72 21.27
N VAL A 92 26.67 21.41 21.15
CA VAL A 92 26.36 20.76 19.87
C VAL A 92 24.96 21.18 19.42
N ALA A 93 24.82 21.61 18.17
CA ALA A 93 23.51 21.89 17.58
C ALA A 93 22.77 20.58 17.24
N VAL A 94 21.89 20.12 18.13
CA VAL A 94 21.07 18.93 17.93
C VAL A 94 19.69 19.33 17.41
N ARG A 95 19.29 18.85 16.22
CA ARG A 95 18.09 19.31 15.51
C ARG A 95 17.34 18.13 14.87
N PRO A 96 16.09 17.81 15.30
CA PRO A 96 15.36 18.40 16.42
C PRO A 96 16.05 18.13 17.77
N GLY A 97 15.83 19.02 18.74
CA GLY A 97 16.34 18.85 20.10
C GLY A 97 15.61 17.73 20.89
N PRO A 98 16.16 17.27 22.03
CA PRO A 98 15.60 16.18 22.83
C PRO A 98 14.20 16.48 23.37
N ASP A 99 13.92 17.74 23.72
CA ASP A 99 12.60 18.15 24.23
C ASP A 99 11.51 18.05 23.16
N ALA A 100 11.87 18.20 21.88
CA ALA A 100 10.97 17.93 20.77
C ALA A 100 10.87 16.41 20.53
N LEU A 101 12.01 15.75 20.31
CA LEU A 101 12.09 14.36 19.84
C LEU A 101 11.38 13.36 20.77
N GLN A 102 11.32 13.63 22.08
CA GLN A 102 10.59 12.79 23.03
C GLN A 102 9.10 12.59 22.66
N HIS A 103 8.48 13.55 21.97
CA HIS A 103 7.08 13.46 21.53
C HIS A 103 6.90 12.49 20.35
N ALA A 104 7.97 12.13 19.62
CA ALA A 104 7.95 11.04 18.64
C ALA A 104 8.35 9.69 19.28
N GLN A 105 9.10 9.72 20.38
CA GLN A 105 9.56 8.52 21.08
C GLN A 105 8.49 7.89 21.98
N ASP A 106 7.62 8.71 22.57
CA ASP A 106 6.71 8.30 23.63
C ASP A 106 5.26 8.77 23.37
N LYS A 107 4.39 7.80 23.04
CA LYS A 107 3.00 8.07 22.67
C LYS A 107 2.17 8.69 23.81
N LEU A 108 2.49 8.41 25.08
CA LEU A 108 1.79 9.04 26.21
C LEU A 108 2.19 10.51 26.37
N VAL A 109 3.47 10.82 26.18
CA VAL A 109 3.98 12.21 26.18
C VAL A 109 3.39 13.00 25.01
N MET A 110 3.30 12.38 23.84
CA MET A 110 2.64 12.92 22.66
C MET A 110 1.16 13.25 22.93
N ARG A 111 0.38 12.29 23.45
CA ARG A 111 -1.05 12.49 23.70
C ARG A 111 -1.35 13.65 24.63
N ARG A 112 -0.60 13.75 25.74
CA ARG A 112 -0.67 14.87 26.68
C ARG A 112 -0.35 16.21 26.02
N ALA A 113 0.62 16.24 25.10
CA ALA A 113 0.99 17.44 24.40
C ALA A 113 -0.09 17.90 23.41
N VAL A 114 -0.65 16.98 22.62
CA VAL A 114 -1.77 17.25 21.71
C VAL A 114 -3.00 17.76 22.49
N GLU A 115 -3.31 17.13 23.63
CA GLU A 115 -4.41 17.54 24.51
C GLU A 115 -4.20 18.94 25.10
N LYS A 116 -2.99 19.22 25.62
CA LYS A 116 -2.63 20.54 26.16
C LYS A 116 -2.76 21.66 25.12
N LEU A 117 -2.53 21.35 23.84
CA LEU A 117 -2.69 22.29 22.74
C LEU A 117 -4.15 22.47 22.30
N GLY A 118 -5.08 21.66 22.83
CA GLY A 118 -6.48 21.64 22.41
C GLY A 118 -6.64 21.13 20.99
N LEU A 119 -5.72 20.27 20.53
CA LEU A 119 -5.79 19.67 19.21
C LEU A 119 -6.56 18.33 19.26
N PRO A 120 -7.17 17.89 18.15
CA PRO A 120 -8.03 16.72 18.14
C PRO A 120 -7.25 15.43 18.49
N ASN A 121 -7.61 14.81 19.60
CA ASN A 121 -7.11 13.51 20.03
C ASN A 121 -8.24 12.46 19.92
N PRO A 122 -7.91 11.18 19.66
CA PRO A 122 -8.82 10.11 20.04
C PRO A 122 -9.05 10.15 21.55
N GLN A 123 -10.21 9.69 22.03
CA GLN A 123 -10.36 9.40 23.45
C GLN A 123 -9.28 8.42 23.89
N TRP A 124 -8.54 8.76 24.94
CA TRP A 124 -7.37 8.00 25.36
C TRP A 124 -7.20 7.96 26.89
N ALA A 125 -6.41 7.00 27.39
CA ALA A 125 -5.98 6.94 28.78
C ALA A 125 -4.63 6.20 28.92
N GLU A 126 -3.86 6.54 29.95
CA GLU A 126 -2.80 5.67 30.45
C GLU A 126 -3.45 4.59 31.33
N VAL A 127 -3.25 3.32 30.99
CA VAL A 127 -3.77 2.17 31.75
C VAL A 127 -2.61 1.31 32.26
N ARG A 128 -2.70 0.87 33.52
CA ARG A 128 -1.65 0.10 34.21
C ARG A 128 -2.07 -1.32 34.55
N SER A 129 -3.35 -1.64 34.36
CA SER A 129 -3.87 -2.99 34.58
C SER A 129 -4.98 -3.36 33.59
N PRO A 130 -5.28 -4.67 33.44
CA PRO A 130 -6.43 -5.12 32.68
C PRO A 130 -7.75 -4.50 33.15
N GLU A 131 -7.93 -4.29 34.46
CA GLU A 131 -9.14 -3.69 35.03
C GLU A 131 -9.31 -2.23 34.59
N GLU A 132 -8.21 -1.46 34.55
CA GLU A 132 -8.23 -0.09 34.03
C GLU A 132 -8.56 -0.06 32.53
N LEU A 133 -8.06 -1.03 31.74
CA LEU A 133 -8.41 -1.17 30.32
C LEU A 133 -9.88 -1.53 30.12
N VAL A 134 -10.44 -2.43 30.94
CA VAL A 134 -11.87 -2.76 30.91
C VAL A 134 -12.70 -1.52 31.25
N ALA A 135 -12.35 -0.80 32.32
CA ALA A 135 -13.06 0.43 32.70
C ALA A 135 -13.00 1.51 31.60
N PHE A 136 -11.88 1.60 30.87
CA PHE A 136 -11.76 2.47 29.71
C PHE A 136 -12.69 2.03 28.57
N GLY A 137 -12.67 0.75 28.20
CA GLY A 137 -13.51 0.19 27.14
C GLY A 137 -15.01 0.33 27.41
N GLU A 138 -15.46 0.12 28.66
CA GLU A 138 -16.88 0.33 29.03
C GLU A 138 -17.32 1.80 28.94
N ARG A 139 -16.39 2.75 29.10
CA ARG A 139 -16.69 4.19 29.01
C ARG A 139 -16.70 4.69 27.56
N VAL A 140 -15.79 4.19 26.74
CA VAL A 140 -15.52 4.70 25.38
C VAL A 140 -16.23 3.87 24.31
N GLY A 141 -16.51 2.61 24.59
CA GLY A 141 -17.02 1.62 23.64
C GLY A 141 -15.90 0.71 23.13
N TRP A 142 -16.28 -0.51 22.78
CA TRP A 142 -15.41 -1.52 22.18
C TRP A 142 -15.60 -1.57 20.64
N PRO A 143 -14.57 -1.93 19.86
CA PRO A 143 -13.21 -2.27 20.29
C PRO A 143 -12.37 -1.04 20.71
N VAL A 144 -11.27 -1.29 21.43
CA VAL A 144 -10.26 -0.28 21.77
C VAL A 144 -8.88 -0.70 21.27
N VAL A 145 -7.97 0.26 21.14
CA VAL A 145 -6.59 0.03 20.70
C VAL A 145 -5.63 0.21 21.88
N LEU A 146 -4.92 -0.86 22.23
CA LEU A 146 -3.87 -0.86 23.25
C LEU A 146 -2.49 -0.75 22.59
N LYS A 147 -1.68 0.21 23.04
CA LYS A 147 -0.37 0.52 22.45
C LYS A 147 0.74 0.53 23.49
N THR A 148 1.92 0.04 23.13
CA THR A 148 3.13 0.31 23.92
C THR A 148 3.57 1.76 23.71
N PRO A 149 3.85 2.54 24.78
CA PRO A 149 4.20 3.96 24.63
C PRO A 149 5.47 4.18 23.81
N ARG A 150 6.46 3.31 23.96
CA ARG A 150 7.76 3.37 23.27
C ARG A 150 8.01 2.11 22.43
N GLY A 151 8.89 2.22 21.43
CA GLY A 151 9.45 1.11 20.67
C GLY A 151 8.52 0.43 19.64
N GLY A 152 7.26 0.87 19.54
CA GLY A 152 6.35 0.40 18.49
C GLY A 152 6.54 1.16 17.17
N TYR A 153 6.54 0.45 16.05
CA TYR A 153 6.69 0.97 14.68
C TYR A 153 6.00 0.03 13.67
N ASP A 154 5.52 0.53 12.53
CA ASP A 154 4.87 -0.24 11.45
C ASP A 154 3.88 -1.30 12.01
N GLY A 155 2.93 -0.88 12.86
CA GLY A 155 1.93 -1.73 13.51
C GLY A 155 2.42 -2.57 14.71
N LYS A 156 3.74 -2.72 14.93
CA LYS A 156 4.26 -3.42 16.12
C LYS A 156 4.01 -2.61 17.38
N GLY A 157 3.61 -3.29 18.45
CA GLY A 157 3.24 -2.62 19.71
C GLY A 157 1.86 -1.96 19.66
N VAL A 158 1.01 -2.36 18.71
CA VAL A 158 -0.42 -2.03 18.64
C VAL A 158 -1.24 -3.33 18.74
N LEU A 159 -2.29 -3.33 19.56
CA LEU A 159 -3.19 -4.46 19.76
C LEU A 159 -4.63 -3.94 19.77
N THR A 160 -5.46 -4.42 18.87
CA THR A 160 -6.92 -4.25 18.97
C THR A 160 -7.46 -5.20 20.03
N VAL A 161 -8.24 -4.68 20.96
CA VAL A 161 -8.88 -5.43 22.03
C VAL A 161 -10.38 -5.28 21.85
N ASP A 162 -11.05 -6.40 21.55
CA ASP A 162 -12.44 -6.39 21.09
C ASP A 162 -13.48 -6.37 22.22
N ASP A 163 -13.11 -6.84 23.41
CA ASP A 163 -14.04 -6.97 24.53
C ASP A 163 -13.30 -7.06 25.89
N PRO A 164 -14.04 -7.03 27.02
CA PRO A 164 -13.45 -7.15 28.35
C PRO A 164 -12.69 -8.45 28.61
N HIS A 165 -13.08 -9.56 27.97
CA HIS A 165 -12.41 -10.85 28.14
C HIS A 165 -11.03 -10.85 27.46
N ALA A 166 -10.93 -10.26 26.27
CA ALA A 166 -9.67 -10.05 25.57
C ALA A 166 -8.73 -9.12 26.33
N ALA A 167 -9.25 -8.11 27.05
CA ALA A 167 -8.45 -7.23 27.91
C ALA A 167 -7.79 -7.97 29.09
N GLN A 168 -8.47 -8.98 29.64
CA GLN A 168 -8.05 -9.74 30.82
C GLN A 168 -7.20 -10.98 30.49
N SER A 169 -7.07 -11.34 29.23
CA SER A 169 -6.42 -12.58 28.80
C SER A 169 -5.48 -12.38 27.62
N GLY A 170 -4.84 -13.47 27.17
CA GLY A 170 -4.03 -13.49 25.96
C GLY A 170 -2.92 -12.43 25.93
N THR A 171 -2.81 -11.75 24.78
CA THR A 171 -1.74 -10.80 24.49
C THR A 171 -1.79 -9.55 25.36
N ALA A 172 -2.99 -9.01 25.64
CA ALA A 172 -3.14 -7.80 26.47
C ALA A 172 -2.61 -8.01 27.89
N ALA A 173 -2.99 -9.12 28.54
CA ALA A 173 -2.51 -9.48 29.87
C ALA A 173 -0.98 -9.64 29.92
N GLN A 174 -0.39 -10.26 28.89
CA GLN A 174 1.06 -10.40 28.77
C GLN A 174 1.78 -9.05 28.64
N TRP A 175 1.17 -8.07 27.96
CA TRP A 175 1.75 -6.73 27.83
C TRP A 175 1.78 -6.00 29.17
N PHE A 176 0.72 -6.13 29.98
CA PHE A 176 0.71 -5.57 31.34
C PHE A 176 1.77 -6.21 32.25
N GLU A 177 1.96 -7.53 32.19
CA GLU A 177 3.05 -8.20 32.93
C GLU A 177 4.42 -7.66 32.52
N ARG A 178 4.67 -7.57 31.21
CA ARG A 178 5.94 -7.01 30.71
C ARG A 178 6.15 -5.56 31.14
N SER A 179 5.12 -4.73 31.08
CA SER A 179 5.17 -3.33 31.51
C SER A 179 5.55 -3.22 32.99
N ARG A 180 4.99 -4.09 33.85
CA ARG A 180 5.35 -4.14 35.28
C ARG A 180 6.78 -4.60 35.52
N SER A 181 7.26 -5.57 34.74
CA SER A 181 8.62 -6.11 34.88
C SER A 181 9.73 -5.18 34.37
N ALA A 182 9.40 -4.21 33.50
CA ALA A 182 10.38 -3.36 32.84
C ALA A 182 11.02 -2.28 33.74
N ASP A 183 10.63 -2.18 35.02
CA ASP A 183 11.09 -1.19 36.01
C ASP A 183 10.98 0.28 35.54
N THR A 184 10.21 0.55 34.48
CA THR A 184 9.97 1.89 33.93
C THR A 184 8.81 2.61 34.64
N GLY A 185 7.96 1.87 35.37
CA GLY A 185 6.75 2.38 36.01
C GLY A 185 5.69 2.94 35.03
N GLN A 186 5.89 2.80 33.72
CA GLN A 186 5.07 3.41 32.69
C GLN A 186 3.89 2.50 32.32
N GLY A 187 2.67 3.06 32.28
CA GLY A 187 1.48 2.36 31.80
C GLY A 187 1.48 2.16 30.28
N LEU A 188 0.49 1.41 29.79
CA LEU A 188 0.19 1.30 28.36
C LEU A 188 -0.76 2.42 27.94
N LEU A 189 -0.81 2.71 26.64
CA LEU A 189 -1.74 3.68 26.07
C LEU A 189 -2.98 2.94 25.56
N ALA A 190 -4.15 3.25 26.11
CA ALA A 190 -5.44 2.81 25.57
C ALA A 190 -6.08 3.96 24.77
N GLU A 191 -6.61 3.66 23.60
CA GLU A 191 -7.27 4.61 22.70
C GLU A 191 -8.58 4.02 22.18
N GLU A 192 -9.54 4.88 21.88
CA GLU A 192 -10.71 4.46 21.10
C GLU A 192 -10.28 3.93 19.72
N ALA A 193 -10.97 2.91 19.22
CA ALA A 193 -10.86 2.53 17.83
C ALA A 193 -11.59 3.59 16.98
N VAL A 194 -10.83 4.61 16.54
CA VAL A 194 -11.38 5.78 15.83
C VAL A 194 -12.16 5.32 14.57
N PRO A 195 -13.43 5.71 14.42
CA PRO A 195 -14.19 5.46 13.19
C PRO A 195 -13.80 6.48 12.12
N PHE A 196 -12.75 6.19 11.36
CA PHE A 196 -12.21 7.09 10.34
C PHE A 196 -12.56 6.66 8.90
N SER A 197 -12.63 7.61 7.97
CA SER A 197 -12.89 7.35 6.54
C SER A 197 -11.62 6.97 5.78
N ARG A 198 -10.50 7.61 6.12
CA ARG A 198 -9.16 7.36 5.57
C ARG A 198 -8.08 7.95 6.47
N GLU A 199 -6.84 7.62 6.19
CA GLU A 199 -5.68 8.23 6.84
C GLU A 199 -5.14 9.40 5.99
N LEU A 200 -4.73 10.45 6.68
CA LEU A 200 -4.13 11.65 6.11
C LEU A 200 -2.76 11.88 6.74
N SER A 201 -1.91 12.65 6.07
CA SER A 201 -0.66 13.12 6.66
C SER A 201 -0.46 14.60 6.36
N ALA A 202 -0.26 15.40 7.40
CA ALA A 202 0.08 16.81 7.31
C ALA A 202 1.57 16.99 7.62
N MET A 203 2.33 17.46 6.64
CA MET A 203 3.77 17.65 6.75
C MET A 203 4.15 19.11 6.91
N VAL A 204 5.16 19.37 7.74
CA VAL A 204 5.66 20.72 8.03
C VAL A 204 7.18 20.72 8.17
N ALA A 205 7.81 21.80 7.73
CA ALA A 205 9.20 22.10 8.02
C ALA A 205 9.29 23.36 8.88
N ARG A 206 10.15 23.35 9.90
CA ARG A 206 10.41 24.49 10.78
C ARG A 206 11.90 24.66 11.01
N ARG A 207 12.39 25.90 10.91
CA ARG A 207 13.78 26.26 11.25
C ARG A 207 13.87 27.01 12.59
N PRO A 208 15.04 27.04 13.26
CA PRO A 208 15.22 27.69 14.56
C PRO A 208 14.80 29.16 14.61
N SER A 209 15.03 29.92 13.53
CA SER A 209 14.60 31.33 13.44
C SER A 209 13.10 31.54 13.30
N GLY A 210 12.29 30.46 13.29
CA GLY A 210 10.84 30.50 13.47
C GLY A 210 10.03 30.36 12.17
N GLU A 211 10.66 30.48 11.00
CA GLU A 211 9.99 30.21 9.73
C GLU A 211 9.47 28.77 9.72
N THR A 212 8.19 28.62 9.37
CA THR A 212 7.48 27.35 9.34
C THR A 212 6.64 27.29 8.08
N VAL A 213 6.80 26.24 7.27
CA VAL A 213 6.04 26.04 6.03
C VAL A 213 5.49 24.61 5.98
N ALA A 214 4.26 24.46 5.48
CA ALA A 214 3.58 23.17 5.38
C ALA A 214 3.37 22.80 3.91
N TRP A 215 3.43 21.50 3.60
CA TRP A 215 2.96 20.97 2.32
C TRP A 215 1.43 20.80 2.34
N PRO A 216 0.80 20.58 1.18
CA PRO A 216 -0.57 20.09 1.16
C PRO A 216 -0.74 18.81 1.96
N VAL A 217 -1.93 18.63 2.57
CA VAL A 217 -2.28 17.38 3.23
C VAL A 217 -2.38 16.29 2.17
N VAL A 218 -1.83 15.12 2.48
CA VAL A 218 -1.86 13.95 1.60
C VAL A 218 -2.75 12.87 2.17
N GLU A 219 -3.31 12.04 1.30
CA GLU A 219 -3.91 10.77 1.71
C GLU A 219 -2.81 9.72 1.79
N SER A 220 -2.76 8.97 2.89
CA SER A 220 -1.83 7.86 3.10
C SER A 220 -2.63 6.57 3.17
N ILE A 221 -2.28 5.60 2.35
CA ILE A 221 -2.95 4.29 2.32
C ILE A 221 -1.99 3.29 2.95
N GLN A 222 -2.44 2.65 4.04
CA GLN A 222 -1.68 1.60 4.72
C GLN A 222 -2.23 0.23 4.31
N VAL A 223 -1.31 -0.74 4.16
CA VAL A 223 -1.64 -2.16 4.00
C VAL A 223 -0.85 -2.92 5.07
N ASP A 224 -1.54 -3.73 5.87
CA ASP A 224 -0.95 -4.50 6.99
C ASP A 224 -0.11 -3.65 7.96
N GLY A 225 -0.54 -2.41 8.21
CA GLY A 225 0.15 -1.47 9.11
C GLY A 225 1.40 -0.82 8.51
N VAL A 226 1.58 -0.89 7.19
CA VAL A 226 2.70 -0.31 6.45
C VAL A 226 2.19 0.64 5.36
N CYS A 227 2.79 1.83 5.27
CA CYS A 227 2.46 2.78 4.21
C CYS A 227 2.78 2.18 2.84
N ASP A 228 1.76 2.04 2.02
CA ASP A 228 1.82 1.43 0.69
C ASP A 228 1.76 2.49 -0.41
N GLU A 229 0.82 3.42 -0.31
CA GLU A 229 0.59 4.46 -1.30
C GLU A 229 0.30 5.82 -0.65
N VAL A 230 0.68 6.91 -1.32
CA VAL A 230 0.42 8.28 -0.89
C VAL A 230 -0.07 9.10 -2.08
N ILE A 231 -1.13 9.89 -1.89
CA ILE A 231 -1.70 10.75 -2.93
C ILE A 231 -1.66 12.21 -2.44
N ALA A 232 -1.00 13.06 -3.23
CA ALA A 232 -0.76 14.46 -2.89
C ALA A 232 -1.25 15.42 -4.00
N PRO A 233 -2.11 16.40 -3.69
CA PRO A 233 -2.88 16.55 -2.46
C PRO A 233 -3.90 15.40 -2.25
N ALA A 234 -4.43 15.27 -1.02
CA ALA A 234 -5.48 14.31 -0.68
C ALA A 234 -6.74 14.52 -1.54
N PRO A 235 -7.17 13.54 -2.36
CA PRO A 235 -8.31 13.71 -3.29
C PRO A 235 -9.63 13.97 -2.56
N GLY A 236 -10.36 15.02 -2.94
CA GLY A 236 -11.69 15.29 -2.37
C GLY A 236 -11.70 15.61 -0.87
N LEU A 237 -10.55 15.95 -0.26
CA LEU A 237 -10.50 16.47 1.09
C LEU A 237 -11.20 17.84 1.17
N ASP A 238 -12.08 18.00 2.15
CA ASP A 238 -12.72 19.30 2.42
C ASP A 238 -11.63 20.37 2.64
N PRO A 239 -11.64 21.49 1.89
CA PRO A 239 -10.64 22.53 2.01
C PRO A 239 -10.45 23.08 3.43
N GLU A 240 -11.52 23.16 4.23
CA GLU A 240 -11.45 23.64 5.62
C GLU A 240 -10.80 22.61 6.54
N ILE A 241 -11.11 21.33 6.39
CA ILE A 241 -10.43 20.25 7.12
C ILE A 241 -8.94 20.23 6.73
N GLY A 242 -8.64 20.33 5.43
CA GLY A 242 -7.27 20.39 4.95
C GLY A 242 -6.49 21.61 5.47
N ARG A 243 -7.14 22.77 5.60
CA ARG A 243 -6.54 23.96 6.22
C ARG A 243 -6.30 23.76 7.71
N ALA A 244 -7.29 23.28 8.46
CA ALA A 244 -7.19 23.04 9.90
C ALA A 244 -6.12 21.99 10.24
N ALA A 245 -6.00 20.93 9.46
CA ALA A 245 -4.95 19.92 9.60
C ALA A 245 -3.53 20.49 9.39
N ARG A 246 -3.33 21.36 8.39
CA ARG A 246 -2.05 22.06 8.18
C ARG A 246 -1.74 23.01 9.34
N GLU A 247 -2.73 23.78 9.80
CA GLU A 247 -2.57 24.69 10.94
C GLU A 247 -2.23 23.93 12.23
N ALA A 248 -2.85 22.77 12.46
CA ALA A 248 -2.51 21.88 13.57
C ALA A 248 -1.06 21.39 13.49
N ALA A 249 -0.58 20.99 12.30
CA ALA A 249 0.81 20.58 12.11
C ALA A 249 1.80 21.73 12.35
N ILE A 250 1.51 22.93 11.85
CA ILE A 250 2.30 24.15 12.11
C ILE A 250 2.37 24.44 13.61
N ARG A 251 1.21 24.42 14.29
CA ARG A 251 1.13 24.68 15.72
C ARG A 251 1.91 23.65 16.55
N LEU A 252 1.77 22.35 16.22
CA LEU A 252 2.57 21.29 16.83
C LEU A 252 4.08 21.54 16.64
N ALA A 253 4.52 21.87 15.43
CA ALA A 253 5.94 22.12 15.18
C ALA A 253 6.48 23.31 15.98
N GLN A 254 5.68 24.38 16.10
CA GLN A 254 6.05 25.58 16.82
C GLN A 254 6.07 25.36 18.34
N ASP A 255 4.98 24.83 18.90
CA ASP A 255 4.82 24.69 20.35
C ASP A 255 5.68 23.56 20.94
N LEU A 256 5.98 22.52 20.16
CA LEU A 256 6.89 21.44 20.58
C LEU A 256 8.37 21.76 20.25
N GLY A 257 8.66 22.92 19.66
CA GLY A 257 10.03 23.35 19.37
C GLY A 257 10.74 22.51 18.30
N VAL A 258 10.00 21.93 17.36
CA VAL A 258 10.58 21.07 16.31
C VAL A 258 11.50 21.88 15.41
N THR A 259 12.65 21.32 15.08
CA THR A 259 13.53 21.81 14.02
C THR A 259 13.75 20.71 13.00
N GLY A 260 13.63 21.03 11.71
CA GLY A 260 13.65 20.04 10.64
C GLY A 260 12.25 19.83 10.06
N VAL A 261 11.97 18.59 9.68
CA VAL A 261 10.68 18.17 9.10
C VAL A 261 9.94 17.34 10.13
N MET A 262 8.62 17.49 10.18
CA MET A 262 7.73 16.65 10.95
C MET A 262 6.54 16.23 10.09
N ALA A 263 6.12 14.98 10.24
CA ALA A 263 4.83 14.50 9.78
C ALA A 263 3.89 14.33 10.97
N VAL A 264 2.65 14.78 10.78
CA VAL A 264 1.53 14.50 11.65
C VAL A 264 0.63 13.54 10.89
N GLU A 265 0.57 12.29 11.35
CA GLU A 265 -0.41 11.34 10.84
C GLU A 265 -1.77 11.61 11.46
N LEU A 266 -2.82 11.53 10.65
CA LEU A 266 -4.16 11.94 10.99
C LEU A 266 -5.16 10.88 10.52
N PHE A 267 -6.24 10.75 11.26
CA PHE A 267 -7.45 10.06 10.82
C PHE A 267 -8.46 11.11 10.37
N GLU A 268 -9.01 11.00 9.16
CA GLU A 268 -10.15 11.81 8.75
C GLU A 268 -11.41 11.27 9.43
N THR A 269 -12.13 12.12 10.17
CA THR A 269 -13.31 11.75 10.95
C THR A 269 -14.50 12.64 10.58
N PRO A 270 -15.10 12.42 9.39
CA PRO A 270 -16.22 13.23 8.92
C PRO A 270 -17.37 13.25 9.93
N GLY A 271 -17.93 14.43 10.18
CA GLY A 271 -19.05 14.62 11.11
C GLY A 271 -18.64 14.89 12.57
N THR A 272 -17.36 14.81 12.91
CA THR A 272 -16.85 15.41 14.16
C THR A 272 -16.62 16.91 13.99
N GLU A 273 -16.57 17.67 15.09
CA GLU A 273 -16.32 19.12 15.05
C GLU A 273 -15.00 19.48 14.37
N ALA A 274 -13.95 18.68 14.62
CA ALA A 274 -12.64 18.90 14.03
C ALA A 274 -12.49 18.36 12.61
N GLY A 275 -13.27 17.33 12.24
CA GLY A 275 -13.16 16.62 10.96
C GLY A 275 -11.92 15.73 10.83
N PHE A 276 -11.04 15.70 11.83
CA PHE A 276 -9.87 14.83 11.90
C PHE A 276 -9.46 14.55 13.35
N ALA A 277 -8.63 13.52 13.55
CA ALA A 277 -7.96 13.22 14.81
C ALA A 277 -6.46 12.98 14.57
N VAL A 278 -5.58 13.44 15.47
CA VAL A 278 -4.14 13.18 15.37
C VAL A 278 -3.87 11.73 15.75
N ASN A 279 -3.22 10.96 14.87
CA ASN A 279 -2.80 9.59 15.15
C ASN A 279 -1.42 9.56 15.82
N GLU A 280 -0.38 10.03 15.12
CA GLU A 280 1.00 10.00 15.59
C GLU A 280 1.85 11.16 15.03
N LEU A 281 3.04 11.35 15.62
CA LEU A 281 4.03 12.36 15.19
C LEU A 281 5.34 11.66 14.84
N ALA A 282 5.91 12.01 13.69
CA ALA A 282 7.27 11.64 13.30
C ALA A 282 8.08 12.92 13.10
N MET A 283 9.12 13.14 13.92
CA MET A 283 9.93 14.38 13.91
C MET A 283 11.16 14.25 13.02
N ARG A 284 10.95 13.76 11.80
CA ARG A 284 11.95 13.56 10.76
C ARG A 284 11.25 13.60 9.39
N PRO A 285 12.02 13.62 8.28
CA PRO A 285 11.47 13.23 7.00
C PRO A 285 10.68 11.92 7.09
N HIS A 286 9.54 11.86 6.40
CA HIS A 286 8.56 10.80 6.55
C HIS A 286 8.25 10.11 5.21
N ASN A 287 7.78 8.86 5.29
CA ASN A 287 7.44 8.05 4.13
C ASN A 287 6.32 8.72 3.31
N SER A 288 5.31 9.26 4.01
CA SER A 288 4.23 10.08 3.41
C SER A 288 4.71 11.36 2.73
N GLY A 289 5.99 11.72 2.85
CA GLY A 289 6.59 12.86 2.16
C GLY A 289 7.40 12.50 0.92
N HIS A 290 7.58 11.23 0.58
CA HIS A 290 8.47 10.84 -0.51
C HIS A 290 7.98 11.35 -1.88
N TRP A 291 6.67 11.54 -2.05
CA TRP A 291 6.09 12.22 -3.22
C TRP A 291 6.72 13.60 -3.48
N SER A 292 7.12 14.32 -2.42
CA SER A 292 7.64 15.69 -2.53
C SER A 292 9.01 15.76 -3.22
N MET A 293 9.73 14.64 -3.36
CA MET A 293 11.01 14.59 -4.08
C MET A 293 10.86 14.96 -5.56
N ASP A 294 9.74 14.57 -6.18
CA ASP A 294 9.45 14.85 -7.59
C ASP A 294 8.20 15.73 -7.77
N GLY A 295 7.34 15.80 -6.75
CA GLY A 295 6.02 16.42 -6.83
C GLY A 295 5.91 17.81 -6.21
N ALA A 296 6.92 18.31 -5.49
CA ALA A 296 6.90 19.62 -4.83
C ALA A 296 8.07 20.52 -5.27
N VAL A 297 7.89 21.85 -5.17
CA VAL A 297 8.94 22.84 -5.49
C VAL A 297 10.20 22.61 -4.65
N THR A 298 10.04 22.26 -3.37
CA THR A 298 11.14 21.83 -2.50
C THR A 298 10.72 20.57 -1.77
N GLY A 299 11.43 19.48 -2.03
CA GLY A 299 11.20 18.19 -1.40
C GLY A 299 11.59 18.19 0.08
N GLN A 300 11.01 17.27 0.84
CA GLN A 300 11.20 17.19 2.30
C GLN A 300 12.66 17.09 2.73
N PHE A 301 13.52 16.43 1.97
CA PHE A 301 14.92 16.23 2.34
C PHE A 301 15.71 17.53 2.21
N GLU A 302 15.51 18.28 1.13
CA GLU A 302 16.11 19.60 0.99
C GLU A 302 15.57 20.57 2.05
N GLN A 303 14.25 20.58 2.30
CA GLN A 303 13.68 21.39 3.38
C GLN A 303 14.25 21.03 4.74
N HIS A 304 14.47 19.74 5.02
CA HIS A 304 15.06 19.30 6.26
C HIS A 304 16.48 19.85 6.42
N LEU A 305 17.32 19.75 5.38
CA LEU A 305 18.69 20.25 5.40
C LEU A 305 18.74 21.77 5.60
N ARG A 306 17.88 22.52 4.89
CA ARG A 306 17.74 23.97 5.08
C ARG A 306 17.30 24.29 6.51
N ALA A 307 16.31 23.58 7.03
CA ALA A 307 15.79 23.79 8.39
C ALA A 307 16.84 23.50 9.46
N VAL A 308 17.58 22.39 9.38
CA VAL A 308 18.62 22.06 10.36
C VAL A 308 19.86 22.95 10.22
N LEU A 309 20.06 23.63 9.10
CA LEU A 309 21.09 24.68 8.98
C LEU A 309 20.58 26.08 9.34
N ASP A 310 19.30 26.21 9.68
CA ASP A 310 18.61 27.50 9.85
C ASP A 310 18.74 28.40 8.61
N TRP A 311 18.61 27.83 7.41
CA TRP A 311 18.50 28.56 6.14
C TRP A 311 17.02 28.82 5.77
N PRO A 312 16.74 29.86 4.95
CA PRO A 312 15.40 30.10 4.45
C PRO A 312 14.75 28.86 3.83
N LEU A 313 13.50 28.61 4.17
CA LEU A 313 12.75 27.47 3.65
C LEU A 313 12.34 27.72 2.20
N GLY A 314 12.26 26.66 1.42
CA GLY A 314 11.75 26.70 0.05
C GLY A 314 10.23 26.67 -0.02
N GLY A 315 9.68 26.91 -1.21
CA GLY A 315 8.26 26.75 -1.49
C GLY A 315 7.85 25.28 -1.39
N THR A 316 6.66 25.02 -0.84
CA THR A 316 6.11 23.67 -0.65
C THR A 316 4.98 23.34 -1.64
N ASP A 317 4.72 24.24 -2.59
CA ASP A 317 3.69 24.06 -3.61
C ASP A 317 3.96 22.82 -4.47
N PRO A 318 2.92 22.05 -4.83
CA PRO A 318 3.03 21.01 -5.83
C PRO A 318 3.48 21.60 -7.19
N VAL A 319 4.38 20.90 -7.89
CA VAL A 319 4.81 21.30 -9.25
C VAL A 319 3.80 20.91 -10.33
N ALA A 320 2.81 20.07 -9.97
CA ALA A 320 1.71 19.66 -10.82
C ALA A 320 0.43 19.47 -9.98
N GLY A 321 -0.70 19.21 -10.63
CA GLY A 321 -1.99 19.08 -9.96
C GLY A 321 -2.12 17.87 -9.03
N ALA A 322 -1.31 16.83 -9.22
CA ALA A 322 -1.22 15.67 -8.35
C ALA A 322 0.13 14.94 -8.46
N ALA A 323 0.51 14.27 -7.38
CA ALA A 323 1.58 13.29 -7.32
C ALA A 323 1.09 12.05 -6.56
N VAL A 324 1.50 10.87 -7.04
CA VAL A 324 1.28 9.60 -6.36
C VAL A 324 2.63 8.99 -6.05
N MET A 325 2.80 8.52 -4.83
CA MET A 325 3.94 7.73 -4.40
C MET A 325 3.48 6.33 -4.04
N LYS A 326 4.21 5.31 -4.54
CA LYS A 326 3.98 3.90 -4.25
C LYS A 326 5.25 3.30 -3.66
N ASN A 327 5.16 2.66 -2.49
CA ASN A 327 6.29 1.96 -1.90
C ASN A 327 6.63 0.69 -2.69
N VAL A 328 7.93 0.37 -2.73
CA VAL A 328 8.44 -0.91 -3.22
C VAL A 328 8.91 -1.70 -2.01
N LEU A 329 8.17 -2.75 -1.67
CA LEU A 329 8.57 -3.74 -0.67
C LEU A 329 9.35 -4.86 -1.37
N GLY A 330 10.39 -5.35 -0.73
CA GLY A 330 11.19 -6.44 -1.27
C GLY A 330 10.42 -7.75 -1.25
N GLU A 331 10.60 -8.56 -2.30
CA GLU A 331 10.06 -9.92 -2.43
C GLU A 331 11.16 -10.84 -3.01
N GLU A 332 10.87 -11.58 -4.08
CA GLU A 332 11.78 -12.57 -4.66
C GLU A 332 12.88 -11.94 -5.52
N ASN A 333 12.63 -10.83 -6.23
CA ASN A 333 13.61 -10.21 -7.12
C ASN A 333 14.82 -9.66 -6.36
N GLN A 334 15.96 -10.33 -6.45
CA GLN A 334 17.21 -9.89 -5.83
C GLN A 334 18.00 -8.88 -6.68
N ASP A 335 17.72 -8.78 -7.99
CA ASP A 335 18.40 -7.85 -8.90
C ASP A 335 17.44 -6.76 -9.38
N LEU A 336 17.23 -5.77 -8.51
CA LEU A 336 16.34 -4.63 -8.79
C LEU A 336 16.79 -3.84 -10.02
N PHE A 337 18.10 -3.77 -10.32
CA PHE A 337 18.62 -2.94 -11.39
C PHE A 337 18.44 -3.57 -12.77
N ALA A 338 18.39 -4.90 -12.86
CA ALA A 338 18.01 -5.58 -14.10
C ALA A 338 16.59 -5.19 -14.57
N ALA A 339 15.69 -4.89 -13.63
CA ALA A 339 14.31 -4.49 -13.93
C ALA A 339 14.15 -3.00 -14.33
N TYR A 340 15.17 -2.17 -14.12
CA TYR A 340 15.07 -0.72 -14.37
C TYR A 340 14.79 -0.36 -15.83
N PRO A 341 15.51 -0.90 -16.83
CA PRO A 341 15.26 -0.56 -18.22
C PRO A 341 13.83 -0.88 -18.65
N GLU A 342 13.28 -2.02 -18.22
CA GLU A 342 11.90 -2.41 -18.50
C GLU A 342 10.90 -1.47 -17.82
N ALA A 343 11.07 -1.23 -16.51
CA ALA A 343 10.18 -0.34 -15.75
C ALA A 343 10.16 1.08 -16.33
N MET A 344 11.32 1.62 -16.72
CA MET A 344 11.43 2.96 -17.31
C MET A 344 10.89 3.02 -18.75
N ALA A 345 11.00 1.94 -19.51
CA ALA A 345 10.45 1.86 -20.86
C ALA A 345 8.92 1.72 -20.84
N ALA A 346 8.39 0.88 -19.94
CA ALA A 346 6.96 0.69 -19.75
C ALA A 346 6.29 1.94 -19.18
N GLU A 347 6.93 2.61 -18.21
CA GLU A 347 6.38 3.75 -17.51
C GLU A 347 7.32 4.97 -17.49
N PRO A 348 7.46 5.70 -18.61
CA PRO A 348 8.40 6.84 -18.71
C PRO A 348 8.10 8.02 -17.77
N ARG A 349 6.89 8.07 -17.20
CA ARG A 349 6.47 9.07 -16.22
C ARG A 349 6.82 8.69 -14.78
N ALA A 350 7.23 7.45 -14.54
CA ALA A 350 7.64 6.97 -13.23
C ALA A 350 9.02 7.51 -12.85
N LYS A 351 9.17 7.88 -11.57
CA LYS A 351 10.44 8.26 -10.94
C LYS A 351 10.78 7.20 -9.91
N ILE A 352 11.70 6.30 -10.26
CA ILE A 352 12.07 5.15 -9.44
C ILE A 352 13.20 5.53 -8.49
N HIS A 353 12.98 5.30 -7.19
CA HIS A 353 13.95 5.56 -6.12
C HIS A 353 14.23 4.26 -5.36
N THR A 354 15.47 3.77 -5.36
CA THR A 354 15.86 2.61 -4.53
C THR A 354 16.86 2.98 -3.44
N TYR A 355 16.74 2.25 -2.33
CA TYR A 355 17.45 2.57 -1.10
C TYR A 355 18.80 1.83 -0.97
N GLY A 356 19.22 1.04 -1.95
CA GLY A 356 20.46 0.27 -1.86
C GLY A 356 20.46 -0.71 -0.67
N LYS A 357 19.29 -1.23 -0.29
CA LYS A 357 19.13 -2.22 0.77
C LYS A 357 19.10 -3.62 0.17
N SER A 358 19.58 -4.62 0.91
CA SER A 358 19.33 -6.01 0.57
C SER A 358 17.83 -6.30 0.53
N VAL A 359 17.40 -7.04 -0.48
CA VAL A 359 16.00 -7.43 -0.67
C VAL A 359 15.61 -8.50 0.35
N ARG A 360 14.48 -8.28 1.03
CA ARG A 360 13.86 -9.23 1.96
C ARG A 360 12.34 -9.02 1.92
N PRO A 361 11.52 -10.09 2.03
CA PRO A 361 10.07 -9.99 2.11
C PRO A 361 9.60 -8.91 3.09
N GLY A 362 8.71 -8.03 2.64
CA GLY A 362 8.13 -6.93 3.43
C GLY A 362 9.08 -5.78 3.78
N ARG A 363 10.35 -5.80 3.36
CA ARG A 363 11.29 -4.71 3.63
C ARG A 363 11.11 -3.58 2.62
N LYS A 364 10.92 -2.34 3.09
CA LYS A 364 10.95 -1.13 2.24
C LYS A 364 12.32 -1.00 1.54
N ILE A 365 12.37 -1.26 0.23
CA ILE A 365 13.58 -1.24 -0.62
C ILE A 365 13.62 -0.07 -1.60
N GLY A 366 12.48 0.58 -1.84
CA GLY A 366 12.39 1.75 -2.71
C GLY A 366 11.01 2.39 -2.68
N HIS A 367 10.80 3.35 -3.56
CA HIS A 367 9.49 3.88 -3.93
C HIS A 367 9.49 4.37 -5.37
N VAL A 368 8.29 4.57 -5.91
CA VAL A 368 8.06 5.17 -7.21
C VAL A 368 7.16 6.39 -7.05
N ASN A 369 7.54 7.52 -7.63
CA ASN A 369 6.67 8.69 -7.77
C ASN A 369 6.14 8.80 -9.21
N ALA A 370 4.90 9.22 -9.36
CA ALA A 370 4.29 9.60 -10.64
C ALA A 370 3.58 10.95 -10.48
N VAL A 371 3.87 11.89 -11.38
CA VAL A 371 3.40 13.29 -11.28
C VAL A 371 2.54 13.64 -12.50
N GLY A 372 1.46 14.39 -12.29
CA GLY A 372 0.52 14.76 -13.34
C GLY A 372 -0.55 15.73 -12.87
N SER A 373 -1.64 15.80 -13.61
CA SER A 373 -2.76 16.67 -13.26
C SER A 373 -3.73 15.99 -12.28
N THR A 374 -4.59 16.77 -11.63
CA THR A 374 -5.56 16.27 -10.63
C THR A 374 -6.58 15.29 -11.23
N HIS A 375 -6.90 15.40 -12.52
CA HIS A 375 -7.82 14.46 -13.19
C HIS A 375 -7.16 13.12 -13.54
N GLU A 376 -5.84 13.02 -13.45
CA GLU A 376 -5.07 11.81 -13.78
C GLU A 376 -4.74 10.96 -12.56
N VAL A 377 -5.22 11.27 -11.35
CA VAL A 377 -4.81 10.58 -10.11
C VAL A 377 -4.87 9.05 -10.26
N GLN A 378 -5.96 8.50 -10.80
CA GLN A 378 -6.06 7.04 -11.01
C GLN A 378 -5.03 6.52 -12.02
N ARG A 379 -4.70 7.29 -13.06
CA ARG A 379 -3.64 6.93 -14.02
C ARG A 379 -2.26 6.99 -13.36
N LEU A 380 -1.98 7.99 -12.53
CA LEU A 380 -0.72 8.10 -11.78
C LEU A 380 -0.53 6.94 -10.81
N ARG A 381 -1.59 6.51 -10.12
CA ARG A 381 -1.57 5.31 -9.26
C ARG A 381 -1.18 4.06 -10.04
N ARG A 382 -1.72 3.88 -11.25
CA ARG A 382 -1.36 2.76 -12.13
C ARG A 382 0.09 2.81 -12.57
N ILE A 383 0.56 3.97 -13.03
CA ILE A 383 1.97 4.18 -13.43
C ILE A 383 2.90 3.81 -12.27
N ALA A 384 2.65 4.36 -11.08
CA ALA A 384 3.48 4.11 -9.91
C ALA A 384 3.43 2.64 -9.46
N THR A 385 2.24 2.03 -9.46
CA THR A 385 2.04 0.61 -9.11
C THR A 385 2.69 -0.33 -10.10
N HIS A 386 2.55 -0.09 -11.40
CA HIS A 386 3.12 -0.92 -12.45
C HIS A 386 4.65 -0.87 -12.43
N ALA A 387 5.24 0.33 -12.37
CA ALA A 387 6.69 0.46 -12.25
C ALA A 387 7.22 -0.16 -10.95
N ALA A 388 6.51 0.00 -9.82
CA ALA A 388 6.87 -0.64 -8.56
C ALA A 388 6.83 -2.17 -8.66
N ALA A 389 5.83 -2.73 -9.34
CA ALA A 389 5.70 -4.18 -9.56
C ALA A 389 6.84 -4.72 -10.42
N ILE A 390 7.18 -4.08 -11.55
CA ILE A 390 8.32 -4.51 -12.39
C ILE A 390 9.62 -4.52 -11.56
N VAL A 391 9.87 -3.47 -10.77
CA VAL A 391 11.06 -3.41 -9.91
C VAL A 391 11.05 -4.51 -8.84
N ARG A 392 9.89 -4.77 -8.21
CA ARG A 392 9.73 -5.78 -7.15
C ARG A 392 9.83 -7.21 -7.67
N ASP A 393 9.30 -7.49 -8.85
CA ASP A 393 9.11 -8.85 -9.36
C ASP A 393 10.19 -9.26 -10.37
N GLY A 394 10.91 -8.29 -10.95
CA GLY A 394 11.96 -8.53 -11.93
C GLY A 394 11.46 -8.44 -13.38
N GLY A 395 12.38 -8.07 -14.28
CA GLY A 395 12.15 -8.12 -15.73
C GLY A 395 12.44 -9.51 -16.28
N ASP A 396 11.62 -9.96 -17.24
CA ASP A 396 11.56 -11.34 -17.76
C ASP A 396 11.10 -12.42 -16.76
N HIS A 397 9.86 -12.28 -16.27
CA HIS A 397 9.00 -13.45 -16.13
C HIS A 397 8.28 -13.71 -17.47
N PRO A 398 8.23 -14.94 -18.00
CA PRO A 398 7.32 -15.29 -19.09
C PRO A 398 5.83 -15.21 -18.69
N GLY A 399 5.53 -14.61 -17.54
CA GLY A 399 4.20 -14.26 -17.04
C GLY A 399 4.03 -12.78 -16.67
N SER A 400 5.00 -11.89 -16.90
CA SER A 400 4.84 -10.43 -16.62
C SER A 400 4.68 -9.58 -17.89
N ALA A 401 5.20 -10.02 -19.03
CA ALA A 401 5.01 -9.33 -20.31
C ALA A 401 3.57 -9.36 -20.86
N ASP A 402 2.69 -10.18 -20.28
CA ASP A 402 1.30 -10.37 -20.75
C ASP A 402 0.23 -9.86 -19.76
N LEU A 403 0.63 -9.25 -18.63
CA LEU A 403 -0.31 -8.75 -17.61
C LEU A 403 -0.51 -7.23 -17.59
N THR A 404 0.36 -6.44 -18.21
CA THR A 404 0.32 -4.97 -18.08
C THR A 404 0.13 -4.22 -19.39
N ALA A 405 0.14 -4.93 -20.53
CA ALA A 405 -0.28 -4.39 -21.82
C ALA A 405 -1.82 -4.40 -22.03
N ARG A 406 -2.63 -4.81 -21.04
CA ARG A 406 -4.10 -4.95 -21.21
C ARG A 406 -5.05 -4.27 -20.24
N ALA A 407 -4.56 -3.63 -19.20
CA ALA A 407 -5.40 -2.84 -18.31
C ALA A 407 -4.55 -1.62 -17.96
N VAL A 408 -4.78 -0.39 -18.42
CA VAL A 408 -5.99 0.40 -18.21
C VAL A 408 -5.91 1.68 -19.08
N ASP A 409 -5.72 1.56 -20.39
CA ASP A 409 -6.03 2.65 -21.36
C ASP A 409 -6.58 2.08 -22.69
N ALA A 410 -6.83 0.78 -22.78
CA ALA A 410 -7.82 0.30 -23.74
C ALA A 410 -9.20 0.54 -23.11
N PRO A 411 -10.17 1.20 -23.78
CA PRO A 411 -11.56 1.00 -23.40
C PRO A 411 -11.79 -0.51 -23.31
N TRP A 412 -12.63 -0.96 -22.36
CA TRP A 412 -13.02 -2.36 -22.24
C TRP A 412 -13.09 -3.01 -23.64
N GLY A 413 -12.36 -4.09 -23.90
CA GLY A 413 -12.18 -4.55 -25.29
C GLY A 413 -10.75 -4.84 -25.72
N ALA A 414 -9.78 -4.86 -24.80
CA ALA A 414 -8.44 -5.32 -25.12
C ALA A 414 -8.46 -6.84 -25.43
N VAL A 415 -8.36 -7.16 -26.71
CA VAL A 415 -8.24 -8.53 -27.21
C VAL A 415 -6.86 -9.11 -26.80
N PRO A 416 -6.80 -10.33 -26.25
CA PRO A 416 -5.57 -11.11 -26.07
C PRO A 416 -4.64 -11.00 -27.29
N ALA A 417 -3.33 -10.82 -27.14
CA ALA A 417 -2.43 -10.48 -28.27
C ALA A 417 -2.32 -11.65 -29.24
N ALA A 418 -2.68 -12.84 -28.76
CA ALA A 418 -2.84 -14.07 -29.51
C ALA A 418 -4.12 -14.13 -30.37
N GLN A 419 -5.04 -13.16 -30.24
CA GLN A 419 -6.33 -13.13 -30.94
C GLN A 419 -6.37 -11.93 -31.91
N SER A 420 -6.69 -12.20 -33.18
CA SER A 420 -6.76 -11.18 -34.24
C SER A 420 -8.16 -10.58 -34.42
N GLU A 421 -9.16 -11.07 -33.68
CA GLU A 421 -10.58 -10.74 -33.85
C GLU A 421 -11.15 -10.03 -32.62
N ALA A 422 -12.15 -9.16 -32.82
CA ALA A 422 -12.84 -8.47 -31.74
C ALA A 422 -13.50 -9.48 -30.77
N PRO A 423 -13.52 -9.21 -29.45
CA PRO A 423 -13.96 -10.18 -28.47
C PRO A 423 -15.48 -10.38 -28.57
N LEU A 424 -15.92 -11.64 -28.47
CA LEU A 424 -17.34 -12.00 -28.41
C LEU A 424 -17.80 -12.32 -26.98
N VAL A 425 -16.86 -12.67 -26.10
CA VAL A 425 -17.11 -13.04 -24.71
C VAL A 425 -16.35 -12.10 -23.78
N GLY A 426 -17.05 -11.53 -22.81
CA GLY A 426 -16.44 -10.80 -21.70
C GLY A 426 -16.19 -11.73 -20.52
N LEU A 427 -14.95 -11.97 -20.12
CA LEU A 427 -14.56 -12.83 -19.01
C LEU A 427 -14.07 -11.99 -17.82
N VAL A 428 -14.94 -11.71 -16.87
CA VAL A 428 -14.62 -10.80 -15.76
C VAL A 428 -14.62 -11.49 -14.41
N MET A 429 -13.82 -10.97 -13.48
CA MET A 429 -13.69 -11.54 -12.14
C MET A 429 -13.54 -10.46 -11.05
N GLY A 430 -13.95 -10.80 -9.82
CA GLY A 430 -13.99 -9.84 -8.70
C GLY A 430 -12.62 -9.48 -8.11
N SER A 431 -11.65 -10.38 -8.27
CA SER A 431 -10.24 -10.19 -7.95
C SER A 431 -9.34 -10.98 -8.91
N ASP A 432 -8.11 -10.52 -9.08
CA ASP A 432 -7.02 -11.26 -9.72
C ASP A 432 -6.83 -12.68 -9.15
N SER A 433 -7.01 -12.88 -7.84
CA SER A 433 -6.94 -14.20 -7.20
C SER A 433 -7.95 -15.21 -7.76
N ASP A 434 -9.07 -14.76 -8.33
CA ASP A 434 -10.08 -15.62 -8.95
C ASP A 434 -9.60 -16.20 -10.29
N TRP A 435 -8.55 -15.62 -10.90
CA TRP A 435 -8.01 -16.05 -12.18
C TRP A 435 -7.58 -17.52 -12.20
N ALA A 436 -7.06 -18.04 -11.08
CA ALA A 436 -6.66 -19.44 -10.98
C ALA A 436 -7.82 -20.40 -11.31
N THR A 437 -9.05 -20.03 -10.96
CA THR A 437 -10.27 -20.75 -11.32
C THR A 437 -10.77 -20.33 -12.70
N MET A 438 -10.83 -19.02 -12.98
CA MET A 438 -11.43 -18.48 -14.19
C MET A 438 -10.65 -18.77 -15.47
N ARG A 439 -9.35 -19.05 -15.39
CA ARG A 439 -8.50 -19.44 -16.53
C ARG A 439 -9.07 -20.66 -17.28
N ALA A 440 -9.74 -21.58 -16.59
CA ALA A 440 -10.34 -22.74 -17.24
C ALA A 440 -11.51 -22.37 -18.20
N ALA A 441 -12.15 -21.21 -18.00
CA ALA A 441 -13.11 -20.65 -18.95
C ALA A 441 -12.41 -20.12 -20.20
N ALA A 442 -11.30 -19.38 -20.03
CA ALA A 442 -10.47 -18.89 -21.12
C ALA A 442 -9.94 -20.05 -21.99
N GLU A 443 -9.36 -21.09 -21.36
CA GLU A 443 -8.88 -22.30 -22.05
C GLU A 443 -9.98 -22.95 -22.91
N ALA A 444 -11.23 -23.00 -22.42
CA ALA A 444 -12.36 -23.54 -23.20
C ALA A 444 -12.76 -22.67 -24.39
N LEU A 445 -12.65 -21.35 -24.26
CA LEU A 445 -12.93 -20.40 -25.35
C LEU A 445 -11.83 -20.49 -26.42
N GLU A 446 -10.57 -20.64 -26.01
CA GLU A 446 -9.41 -20.80 -26.90
C GLU A 446 -9.47 -22.11 -27.70
N GLU A 447 -9.76 -23.23 -27.04
CA GLU A 447 -9.95 -24.54 -27.71
C GLU A 447 -11.02 -24.48 -28.81
N LEU A 448 -12.07 -23.68 -28.60
CA LEU A 448 -13.16 -23.51 -29.56
C LEU A 448 -12.94 -22.35 -30.51
N GLY A 449 -11.80 -21.64 -30.44
CA GLY A 449 -11.49 -20.49 -31.28
C GLY A 449 -12.53 -19.37 -31.17
N ILE A 450 -12.90 -19.02 -29.93
CA ILE A 450 -13.81 -17.93 -29.61
C ILE A 450 -13.00 -16.77 -29.02
N PRO A 451 -13.01 -15.58 -29.64
CA PRO A 451 -12.28 -14.44 -29.10
C PRO A 451 -12.97 -13.90 -27.84
N TYR A 452 -12.18 -13.54 -26.84
CA TYR A 452 -12.66 -13.08 -25.53
C TYR A 452 -11.78 -11.97 -24.98
N GLU A 453 -12.34 -11.11 -24.14
CA GLU A 453 -11.59 -10.19 -23.27
C GLU A 453 -11.59 -10.75 -21.85
N ALA A 454 -10.53 -10.51 -21.07
CA ALA A 454 -10.49 -10.87 -19.66
C ALA A 454 -10.02 -9.71 -18.79
N ASP A 455 -10.72 -9.43 -17.69
CA ASP A 455 -10.38 -8.30 -16.81
C ASP A 455 -10.90 -8.47 -15.37
N VAL A 456 -10.36 -7.68 -14.44
CA VAL A 456 -10.84 -7.58 -13.06
C VAL A 456 -11.87 -6.46 -12.96
N VAL A 457 -13.09 -6.84 -12.62
CA VAL A 457 -14.23 -5.93 -12.44
C VAL A 457 -14.86 -6.24 -11.09
N SER A 458 -14.56 -5.45 -10.07
CA SER A 458 -15.02 -5.73 -8.71
C SER A 458 -16.36 -5.04 -8.40
N ALA A 459 -17.39 -5.81 -8.02
CA ALA A 459 -18.68 -5.25 -7.62
C ALA A 459 -18.60 -4.36 -6.36
N HIS A 460 -17.65 -4.64 -5.47
CA HIS A 460 -17.52 -3.94 -4.18
C HIS A 460 -16.46 -2.85 -4.20
N ARG A 461 -15.37 -3.06 -4.95
CA ARG A 461 -14.22 -2.12 -4.99
C ARG A 461 -14.25 -1.19 -6.20
N MET A 462 -14.97 -1.57 -7.26
CA MET A 462 -15.04 -0.84 -8.54
C MET A 462 -16.50 -0.71 -9.03
N PRO A 463 -17.44 -0.21 -8.20
CA PRO A 463 -18.86 -0.25 -8.53
C PRO A 463 -19.21 0.61 -9.77
N ALA A 464 -18.54 1.75 -9.98
CA ALA A 464 -18.82 2.61 -11.12
C ALA A 464 -18.34 1.97 -12.44
N GLU A 465 -17.15 1.40 -12.43
CA GLU A 465 -16.53 0.69 -13.54
C GLU A 465 -17.30 -0.58 -13.89
N MET A 466 -17.76 -1.33 -12.89
CA MET A 466 -18.59 -2.50 -13.09
C MET A 466 -19.95 -2.14 -13.72
N LEU A 467 -20.57 -1.05 -13.27
CA LEU A 467 -21.80 -0.54 -13.88
C LEU A 467 -21.55 -0.12 -15.33
N GLU A 468 -20.44 0.58 -15.59
CA GLU A 468 -20.08 1.02 -16.94
C GLU A 468 -19.76 -0.16 -17.87
N TYR A 469 -18.98 -1.13 -17.39
CA TYR A 469 -18.67 -2.37 -18.11
C TYR A 469 -19.96 -3.07 -18.55
N GLY A 470 -20.88 -3.29 -17.62
CA GLY A 470 -22.12 -4.00 -17.89
C GLY A 470 -23.04 -3.23 -18.85
N ARG A 471 -23.18 -1.91 -18.67
CA ARG A 471 -24.00 -1.05 -19.55
C ARG A 471 -23.49 -1.04 -20.98
N THR A 472 -22.18 -0.91 -21.16
CA THR A 472 -21.57 -0.74 -22.50
C THR A 472 -21.20 -2.06 -23.17
N ALA A 473 -21.16 -3.20 -22.46
CA ALA A 473 -20.72 -4.49 -23.00
C ALA A 473 -21.33 -4.85 -24.36
N HIS A 474 -22.64 -4.67 -24.53
CA HIS A 474 -23.35 -4.98 -25.77
C HIS A 474 -23.00 -4.05 -26.94
N GLU A 475 -22.61 -2.81 -26.66
CA GLU A 475 -22.19 -1.81 -27.65
C GLU A 475 -20.79 -2.14 -28.19
N ARG A 476 -19.99 -2.86 -27.39
CA ARG A 476 -18.60 -3.25 -27.69
C ARG A 476 -18.50 -4.53 -28.54
N GLY A 477 -19.64 -5.09 -28.95
CA GLY A 477 -19.69 -6.32 -29.75
C GLY A 477 -19.69 -7.61 -28.93
N LEU A 478 -19.63 -7.51 -27.60
CA LEU A 478 -19.79 -8.68 -26.73
C LEU A 478 -21.20 -9.25 -26.88
N ARG A 479 -21.28 -10.58 -26.77
CA ARG A 479 -22.52 -11.34 -26.94
C ARG A 479 -22.86 -12.17 -25.71
N VAL A 480 -21.87 -12.46 -24.85
CA VAL A 480 -22.02 -13.19 -23.58
C VAL A 480 -21.01 -12.63 -22.57
N VAL A 481 -21.41 -12.55 -21.30
CA VAL A 481 -20.50 -12.22 -20.19
C VAL A 481 -20.37 -13.43 -19.27
N ILE A 482 -19.15 -13.81 -18.94
CA ILE A 482 -18.82 -14.80 -17.91
C ILE A 482 -18.24 -14.03 -16.72
N ALA A 483 -18.83 -14.20 -15.54
CA ALA A 483 -18.45 -13.48 -14.33
C ALA A 483 -18.11 -14.45 -13.20
N GLY A 484 -16.91 -14.35 -12.65
CA GLY A 484 -16.42 -15.15 -11.53
C GLY A 484 -16.30 -14.34 -10.25
N ALA A 485 -16.78 -14.87 -9.12
CA ALA A 485 -16.54 -14.26 -7.82
C ALA A 485 -16.64 -15.29 -6.69
N GLY A 486 -15.83 -15.07 -5.64
CA GLY A 486 -15.91 -15.80 -4.37
C GLY A 486 -16.51 -14.96 -3.24
N GLY A 487 -16.94 -15.60 -2.15
CA GLY A 487 -17.49 -14.95 -0.96
C GLY A 487 -18.89 -14.40 -1.18
N ALA A 488 -19.08 -13.10 -0.89
CA ALA A 488 -20.27 -12.33 -1.26
C ALA A 488 -20.26 -12.04 -2.78
N ALA A 489 -20.42 -13.10 -3.58
CA ALA A 489 -20.19 -13.17 -5.03
C ALA A 489 -21.24 -12.38 -5.85
N HIS A 490 -21.33 -11.07 -5.63
CA HIS A 490 -22.33 -10.20 -6.24
C HIS A 490 -22.06 -9.87 -7.72
N LEU A 491 -20.82 -10.03 -8.19
CA LEU A 491 -20.42 -9.59 -9.53
C LEU A 491 -21.34 -10.10 -10.66
N PRO A 492 -21.66 -11.41 -10.77
CA PRO A 492 -22.52 -11.89 -11.84
C PRO A 492 -23.92 -11.28 -11.78
N GLY A 493 -24.50 -11.17 -10.58
CA GLY A 493 -25.83 -10.61 -10.39
C GLY A 493 -25.89 -9.12 -10.70
N MET A 494 -24.87 -8.36 -10.29
CA MET A 494 -24.77 -6.93 -10.57
C MET A 494 -24.60 -6.66 -12.07
N LEU A 495 -23.74 -7.41 -12.76
CA LEU A 495 -23.59 -7.28 -14.21
C LEU A 495 -24.89 -7.62 -14.96
N ALA A 496 -25.56 -8.70 -14.56
CA ALA A 496 -26.86 -9.08 -15.14
C ALA A 496 -27.92 -7.99 -14.95
N SER A 497 -27.83 -7.18 -13.88
CA SER A 497 -28.80 -6.10 -13.62
C SER A 497 -28.66 -4.90 -14.55
N VAL A 498 -27.51 -4.75 -15.23
CA VAL A 498 -27.20 -3.57 -16.04
C VAL A 498 -26.85 -3.87 -17.50
N THR A 499 -26.73 -5.14 -17.88
CA THR A 499 -26.42 -5.55 -19.25
C THR A 499 -27.61 -6.26 -19.91
N PRO A 500 -27.88 -6.05 -21.20
CA PRO A 500 -28.88 -6.84 -21.94
C PRO A 500 -28.33 -8.20 -22.39
N LEU A 501 -27.03 -8.47 -22.19
CA LEU A 501 -26.39 -9.72 -22.60
C LEU A 501 -26.64 -10.85 -21.59
N PRO A 502 -26.64 -12.12 -22.03
CA PRO A 502 -26.61 -13.26 -21.12
C PRO A 502 -25.37 -13.22 -20.21
N VAL A 503 -25.60 -13.38 -18.90
CA VAL A 503 -24.53 -13.49 -17.90
C VAL A 503 -24.45 -14.91 -17.37
N ILE A 504 -23.25 -15.48 -17.39
CA ILE A 504 -22.92 -16.78 -16.84
C ILE A 504 -22.11 -16.57 -15.56
N GLY A 505 -22.65 -17.00 -14.43
CA GLY A 505 -22.01 -16.85 -13.13
C GLY A 505 -21.18 -18.09 -12.75
N VAL A 506 -19.93 -17.87 -12.34
CA VAL A 506 -19.03 -18.90 -11.83
C VAL A 506 -18.82 -18.68 -10.34
N PRO A 507 -19.40 -19.51 -9.47
CA PRO A 507 -19.10 -19.47 -8.04
C PRO A 507 -17.66 -19.92 -7.80
N VAL A 508 -16.84 -19.08 -7.17
CA VAL A 508 -15.44 -19.39 -6.84
C VAL A 508 -15.35 -19.79 -5.37
N ALA A 509 -14.79 -20.96 -5.08
CA ALA A 509 -14.61 -21.40 -3.70
C ALA A 509 -13.50 -20.60 -3.01
N LEU A 510 -13.80 -20.03 -1.84
CA LEU A 510 -12.81 -19.45 -0.93
C LEU A 510 -12.45 -20.44 0.19
N LYS A 511 -11.54 -20.03 1.08
CA LYS A 511 -11.09 -20.86 2.23
C LYS A 511 -12.22 -21.27 3.17
N THR A 512 -13.32 -20.53 3.17
CA THR A 512 -14.49 -20.76 4.03
C THR A 512 -15.69 -21.15 3.19
N LEU A 513 -16.52 -22.08 3.71
CA LEU A 513 -17.81 -22.48 3.14
C LEU A 513 -17.77 -23.18 1.77
N ASP A 514 -16.59 -23.59 1.29
CA ASP A 514 -16.39 -24.39 0.08
C ASP A 514 -17.12 -23.84 -1.18
N GLY A 515 -17.30 -22.52 -1.25
CA GLY A 515 -18.00 -21.83 -2.34
C GLY A 515 -19.52 -21.90 -2.29
N MET A 516 -20.12 -22.41 -1.22
CA MET A 516 -21.57 -22.46 -1.03
C MET A 516 -22.17 -21.05 -0.90
N ASP A 517 -21.48 -20.16 -0.20
CA ASP A 517 -21.79 -18.73 -0.13
C ASP A 517 -21.88 -18.09 -1.51
N SER A 518 -20.88 -18.40 -2.35
CA SER A 518 -20.76 -17.88 -3.70
C SER A 518 -21.86 -18.45 -4.59
N LEU A 519 -22.16 -19.76 -4.48
CA LEU A 519 -23.21 -20.41 -5.23
C LEU A 519 -24.59 -19.83 -4.88
N LEU A 520 -24.89 -19.70 -3.59
CA LEU A 520 -26.15 -19.15 -3.11
C LEU A 520 -26.30 -17.67 -3.51
N SER A 521 -25.22 -16.90 -3.49
CA SER A 521 -25.21 -15.50 -3.94
C SER A 521 -25.51 -15.36 -5.42
N ILE A 522 -25.05 -16.28 -6.26
CA ILE A 522 -25.18 -16.16 -7.72
C ILE A 522 -26.51 -16.77 -8.20
N VAL A 523 -26.97 -17.87 -7.59
CA VAL A 523 -28.17 -18.59 -8.05
C VAL A 523 -29.48 -17.91 -7.59
N GLN A 524 -29.46 -17.15 -6.49
CA GLN A 524 -30.65 -16.51 -5.90
C GLN A 524 -30.94 -15.14 -6.51
N MET A 525 -31.19 -15.09 -7.82
CA MET A 525 -31.51 -13.84 -8.51
C MET A 525 -33.00 -13.51 -8.50
N PRO A 526 -33.39 -12.23 -8.35
CA PRO A 526 -34.78 -11.82 -8.48
C PRO A 526 -35.31 -12.02 -9.91
N ALA A 527 -36.63 -12.16 -10.03
CA ALA A 527 -37.28 -12.25 -11.33
C ALA A 527 -36.94 -11.02 -12.21
N GLY A 528 -36.54 -11.26 -13.45
CA GLY A 528 -36.15 -10.22 -14.42
C GLY A 528 -34.64 -10.00 -14.56
N VAL A 529 -33.80 -10.58 -13.69
CA VAL A 529 -32.33 -10.44 -13.75
C VAL A 529 -31.66 -11.82 -13.74
N PRO A 530 -31.84 -12.66 -14.78
CA PRO A 530 -31.38 -14.04 -14.76
C PRO A 530 -29.85 -14.14 -14.86
N VAL A 531 -29.25 -15.03 -14.06
CA VAL A 531 -27.85 -15.44 -14.19
C VAL A 531 -27.81 -16.95 -14.42
N ALA A 532 -27.15 -17.39 -15.50
CA ALA A 532 -26.91 -18.80 -15.74
C ALA A 532 -25.75 -19.28 -14.87
N THR A 533 -26.04 -19.98 -13.78
CA THR A 533 -25.02 -20.36 -12.78
C THR A 533 -24.46 -21.75 -13.08
N VAL A 534 -23.13 -21.88 -13.18
CA VAL A 534 -22.45 -23.19 -13.29
C VAL A 534 -22.10 -23.75 -11.90
N SER A 535 -21.54 -24.96 -11.84
CA SER A 535 -21.05 -25.54 -10.59
C SER A 535 -19.97 -24.66 -9.93
N ILE A 536 -19.78 -24.82 -8.62
CA ILE A 536 -18.65 -24.21 -7.91
C ILE A 536 -17.33 -24.61 -8.60
N ASN A 537 -16.46 -23.62 -8.83
CA ASN A 537 -15.23 -23.71 -9.61
C ASN A 537 -15.41 -24.22 -11.06
N GLY A 538 -16.63 -24.23 -11.58
CA GLY A 538 -17.01 -24.77 -12.89
C GLY A 538 -16.67 -23.86 -14.07
N ALA A 539 -15.60 -23.06 -14.00
CA ALA A 539 -15.26 -22.05 -15.00
C ALA A 539 -15.18 -22.62 -16.43
N ARG A 540 -14.60 -23.82 -16.60
CA ARG A 540 -14.57 -24.51 -17.90
C ARG A 540 -15.96 -24.71 -18.51
N ASN A 541 -16.94 -25.10 -17.69
CA ASN A 541 -18.33 -25.23 -18.15
C ASN A 541 -18.95 -23.88 -18.50
N ALA A 542 -18.52 -22.79 -17.89
CA ALA A 542 -18.98 -21.46 -18.25
C ALA A 542 -18.51 -21.05 -19.66
N GLY A 543 -17.25 -21.34 -20.00
CA GLY A 543 -16.72 -21.15 -21.37
C GLY A 543 -17.50 -21.99 -22.40
N LEU A 544 -17.74 -23.28 -22.11
CA LEU A 544 -18.54 -24.16 -22.98
C LEU A 544 -20.01 -23.71 -23.11
N LEU A 545 -20.60 -23.17 -22.03
CA LEU A 545 -21.95 -22.63 -22.06
C LEU A 545 -22.02 -21.35 -22.91
N ALA A 546 -21.03 -20.45 -22.79
CA ALA A 546 -20.92 -19.28 -23.65
C ALA A 546 -20.81 -19.67 -25.13
N ALA A 547 -20.00 -20.69 -25.45
CA ALA A 547 -19.89 -21.23 -26.80
C ALA A 547 -21.23 -21.75 -27.34
N ARG A 548 -22.04 -22.42 -26.52
CA ARG A 548 -23.39 -22.89 -26.91
C ARG A 548 -24.36 -21.73 -27.13
N VAL A 549 -24.28 -20.67 -26.31
CA VAL A 549 -25.08 -19.46 -26.50
C VAL A 549 -24.74 -18.81 -27.84
N LEU A 550 -23.45 -18.58 -28.13
CA LEU A 550 -22.99 -18.04 -29.41
C LEU A 550 -23.37 -18.94 -30.58
N GLY A 551 -23.16 -20.25 -30.44
CA GLY A 551 -23.50 -21.26 -31.44
C GLY A 551 -25.01 -21.36 -31.69
N SER A 552 -25.89 -20.81 -30.86
CA SER A 552 -27.33 -20.79 -31.16
C SER A 552 -27.72 -19.78 -32.24
N ALA A 553 -26.83 -18.85 -32.58
CA ALA A 553 -27.08 -17.82 -33.58
C ALA A 553 -27.34 -18.44 -34.97
N PRO A 554 -28.32 -17.92 -35.75
CA PRO A 554 -28.67 -18.47 -37.06
C PRO A 554 -27.68 -18.06 -38.17
N ASP A 555 -26.73 -17.17 -37.89
CA ASP A 555 -25.73 -16.66 -38.82
C ASP A 555 -24.65 -17.71 -39.19
N VAL A 556 -23.73 -17.32 -40.07
CA VAL A 556 -22.65 -18.20 -40.55
C VAL A 556 -21.72 -18.58 -39.39
N ALA A 557 -21.29 -17.61 -38.58
CA ALA A 557 -20.41 -17.83 -37.44
C ALA A 557 -21.03 -18.80 -36.41
N GLY A 558 -22.33 -18.63 -36.11
CA GLY A 558 -23.07 -19.55 -35.25
C GLY A 558 -23.14 -20.97 -35.81
N ARG A 559 -23.31 -21.15 -37.13
CA ARG A 559 -23.26 -22.47 -37.78
C ARG A 559 -21.89 -23.14 -37.64
N GLU A 560 -20.82 -22.41 -37.93
CA GLU A 560 -19.44 -22.92 -37.85
C GLU A 560 -19.07 -23.30 -36.41
N LEU A 561 -19.46 -22.48 -35.43
CA LEU A 561 -19.25 -22.81 -34.02
C LEU A 561 -20.06 -24.03 -33.56
N ARG A 562 -21.27 -24.26 -34.12
CA ARG A 562 -22.02 -25.50 -33.85
C ARG A 562 -21.32 -26.75 -34.35
N GLU A 563 -20.68 -26.70 -35.52
CA GLU A 563 -19.92 -27.85 -36.01
C GLU A 563 -18.68 -28.12 -35.14
N ARG A 564 -17.91 -27.08 -34.77
CA ARG A 564 -16.81 -27.20 -33.79
C ARG A 564 -17.26 -27.82 -32.46
N LEU A 565 -18.41 -27.42 -31.94
CA LEU A 565 -19.00 -28.00 -30.73
C LEU A 565 -19.40 -29.47 -30.89
N ARG A 566 -19.82 -29.90 -32.09
CA ARG A 566 -20.11 -31.32 -32.39
C ARG A 566 -18.83 -32.14 -32.47
N GLU A 567 -17.79 -31.61 -33.09
CA GLU A 567 -16.46 -32.24 -33.16
C GLU A 567 -15.89 -32.41 -31.75
N PHE A 568 -15.89 -31.35 -30.94
CA PHE A 568 -15.49 -31.39 -29.54
C PHE A 568 -16.26 -32.45 -28.73
N ALA A 569 -17.58 -32.57 -28.95
CA ALA A 569 -18.39 -33.60 -28.30
C ALA A 569 -18.02 -35.02 -28.75
N ALA A 570 -17.68 -35.22 -30.03
CA ALA A 570 -17.21 -36.49 -30.55
C ALA A 570 -15.84 -36.88 -29.97
N GLU A 571 -14.90 -35.93 -29.87
CA GLU A 571 -13.59 -36.14 -29.24
C GLU A 571 -13.70 -36.49 -27.75
N LEU A 572 -14.59 -35.83 -27.01
CA LEU A 572 -14.89 -36.18 -25.62
C LEU A 572 -15.42 -37.61 -25.49
N ALA A 573 -16.33 -38.00 -26.39
CA ALA A 573 -16.84 -39.37 -26.42
C ALA A 573 -15.73 -40.38 -26.73
N GLU A 574 -14.85 -40.09 -27.70
CA GLU A 574 -13.72 -40.94 -28.03
C GLU A 574 -12.70 -41.04 -26.88
N ALA A 575 -12.39 -39.92 -26.20
CA ALA A 575 -11.55 -39.90 -25.01
C ALA A 575 -12.16 -40.73 -23.86
N ALA A 576 -13.47 -40.64 -23.65
CA ALA A 576 -14.17 -41.45 -22.67
C ALA A 576 -14.14 -42.94 -23.06
N HIS A 577 -14.33 -43.28 -24.34
CA HIS A 577 -14.19 -44.64 -24.84
C HIS A 577 -12.77 -45.19 -24.65
N ARG A 578 -11.73 -44.39 -24.95
CA ARG A 578 -10.31 -44.75 -24.73
C ARG A 578 -10.00 -44.96 -23.26
N LYS A 579 -10.43 -44.05 -22.36
CA LYS A 579 -10.28 -44.21 -20.91
C LYS A 579 -11.01 -45.46 -20.41
N GLY A 580 -12.22 -45.70 -20.90
CA GLY A 580 -12.99 -46.90 -20.60
C GLY A 580 -12.30 -48.18 -21.06
N SER A 581 -11.69 -48.18 -22.25
CA SER A 581 -10.91 -49.31 -22.77
C SER A 581 -9.63 -49.53 -21.96
N ALA A 582 -8.86 -48.47 -21.67
CA ALA A 582 -7.66 -48.57 -20.84
C ALA A 582 -7.96 -49.09 -19.42
N LEU A 583 -9.09 -48.65 -18.83
CA LEU A 583 -9.56 -49.16 -17.54
C LEU A 583 -9.92 -50.65 -17.64
N ARG A 584 -10.65 -51.07 -18.68
CA ARG A 584 -10.96 -52.48 -18.93
C ARG A 584 -9.69 -53.32 -19.12
N ASP A 585 -8.73 -52.85 -19.91
CA ASP A 585 -7.45 -53.53 -20.12
C ASP A 585 -6.63 -53.66 -18.83
N THR A 586 -6.67 -52.62 -17.98
CA THR A 586 -6.03 -52.65 -16.65
C THR A 586 -6.68 -53.68 -15.73
N VAL A 587 -8.02 -53.75 -15.73
CA VAL A 587 -8.78 -54.73 -14.95
C VAL A 587 -8.54 -56.16 -15.47
N SER A 588 -8.49 -56.35 -16.80
CA SER A 588 -8.19 -57.65 -17.42
C SER A 588 -6.76 -58.13 -17.15
N ARG A 589 -5.75 -57.24 -17.24
CA ARG A 589 -4.34 -57.59 -16.91
C ARG A 589 -4.10 -57.83 -15.42
N GLY A 590 -4.92 -57.23 -14.55
CA GLY A 590 -4.90 -57.52 -13.12
C GLY A 590 -5.53 -58.87 -12.76
N ALA A 591 -6.39 -59.42 -13.63
CA ALA A 591 -6.96 -60.75 -13.47
C ALA A 591 -6.00 -61.86 -13.94
N ASP A 592 -5.18 -61.61 -14.97
CA ASP A 592 -4.20 -62.59 -15.51
C ASP A 592 -2.90 -62.70 -14.68
N SER A 593 -2.71 -61.88 -13.64
CA SER A 593 -1.54 -61.93 -12.74
C SER A 593 -1.80 -62.70 -11.43
N GLN A 594 -2.87 -63.48 -11.36
CA GLN A 594 -3.24 -64.31 -10.20
C GLN A 594 -3.43 -65.81 -10.53
N ASP A 595 -2.75 -66.34 -11.53
CA ASP A 595 -2.57 -67.79 -11.72
C ASP A 595 -1.09 -68.20 -11.68
#